data_AF-A0A914IJ66-F1
#
_entry.id   AF-A0A914IJ66-F1
#
_cell.length_a   1.000
_cell.length_b   1.000
_cell.length_c   1.000
_cell.angle_alpha   90.00
_cell.angle_beta   90.00
_cell.angle_gamma   90.00
#
_symmetry.space_group_name_H-M   'P 1'
#
loop_
_entity.id
_entity.type
_entity.pdbx_description
1 polymer ?
#
loop_
_entity_poly.entity_id
_entity_poly.type
_entity_poly.pdbx_seq_one_letter_code
_entity_poly.pdbx_strand_id
1 'polypeptide(L)'
;MKSLFTGYFKDLPEEEKEASASTSAEVAAAADGSVLSLQNVRRNVDNAWNTIAYGKWRRKHNVFEEIRLEVWLLGRFYVRTCQGSSYEEDCPLFFNDYSSRIWLTYRRDFSALGNTQKTTDCGWGCMLRSAQMMIAQALTVLHLGRAYRLTEKTNEVLRSIIKLFEDIPDSELGIHKLISIIGDDAVGQWFSPSRAMASLRDVISESTNDFLKDVEVYLTVDNCIFLNEVEELSKGWTKAIILVVCVRLGTKKVNECYINHIRAIFSFECSLGAIGGRPKHSVYFV
;
A
#
# COMPACT_ATOMS: atom_id res chain seq x y z
N MET A 1 4.48 -17.76 -5.36
CA MET A 1 3.83 -16.74 -4.51
C MET A 1 3.52 -17.20 -3.06
N LYS A 2 3.85 -18.43 -2.63
CA LYS A 2 3.81 -18.89 -1.21
C LYS A 2 5.20 -19.07 -0.56
N SER A 3 6.32 -18.85 -1.28
CA SER A 3 7.67 -19.13 -0.78
C SER A 3 8.44 -17.92 -0.24
N LEU A 4 7.78 -16.79 0.04
CA LEU A 4 8.45 -15.56 0.51
C LEU A 4 8.20 -15.21 1.99
N PHE A 5 7.54 -16.09 2.77
CA PHE A 5 7.17 -15.77 4.16
C PHE A 5 7.52 -16.82 5.23
N THR A 6 8.33 -17.84 4.91
CA THR A 6 8.68 -18.92 5.88
C THR A 6 10.10 -18.82 6.48
N GLY A 7 10.77 -17.66 6.34
CA GLY A 7 12.18 -17.49 6.72
C GLY A 7 12.46 -16.80 8.06
N TYR A 8 11.52 -16.80 9.01
CA TYR A 8 11.72 -16.22 10.35
C TYR A 8 11.17 -17.22 11.38
N PHE A 9 11.91 -17.49 12.45
CA PHE A 9 11.74 -18.57 13.45
C PHE A 9 12.45 -19.89 13.12
N LYS A 10 13.78 -19.83 13.01
CA LYS A 10 14.66 -20.90 13.50
C LYS A 10 15.83 -20.22 14.18
N ASP A 11 15.82 -20.17 15.51
CA ASP A 11 16.98 -20.07 16.40
C ASP A 11 16.48 -20.00 17.85
N LEU A 12 16.28 -21.17 18.46
CA LEU A 12 16.30 -21.37 19.91
C LEU A 12 17.00 -22.72 20.21
N PRO A 13 17.79 -22.84 21.29
CA PRO A 13 18.78 -23.92 21.45
C PRO A 13 18.17 -25.27 21.86
N GLU A 14 18.83 -26.35 21.42
CA GLU A 14 18.56 -27.74 21.78
C GLU A 14 19.09 -28.08 23.19
N GLU A 15 18.23 -28.64 24.05
CA GLU A 15 18.64 -29.59 25.08
C GLU A 15 17.50 -30.61 25.31
N GLU A 16 17.90 -31.85 25.56
CA GLU A 16 17.09 -33.05 25.82
C GLU A 16 16.46 -33.80 24.62
N LYS A 17 17.34 -34.46 23.85
CA LYS A 17 17.06 -35.80 23.30
C LYS A 17 17.62 -36.83 24.26
N GLU A 18 16.78 -37.70 24.82
CA GLU A 18 17.01 -39.16 24.94
C GLU A 18 15.93 -39.82 25.81
N ALA A 19 14.90 -40.39 25.19
CA ALA A 19 14.26 -41.65 25.57
C ALA A 19 12.98 -41.85 24.74
N SER A 20 13.01 -42.77 23.78
CA SER A 20 11.89 -43.53 23.17
C SER A 20 12.06 -43.77 21.67
N ALA A 21 13.26 -44.20 21.27
CA ALA A 21 13.49 -44.77 19.95
C ALA A 21 12.96 -46.22 19.89
N SER A 22 11.64 -46.42 19.88
CA SER A 22 11.07 -47.70 19.45
C SER A 22 9.60 -47.67 18.99
N THR A 23 8.95 -46.50 18.88
CA THR A 23 7.51 -46.42 18.49
C THR A 23 7.26 -45.49 17.29
N SER A 24 8.31 -45.09 16.57
CA SER A 24 8.29 -43.97 15.61
C SER A 24 8.09 -44.36 14.14
N ALA A 25 8.16 -45.64 13.77
CA ALA A 25 8.06 -46.05 12.36
C ALA A 25 6.60 -46.23 11.87
N GLU A 26 5.71 -46.76 12.70
CA GLU A 26 4.32 -47.06 12.29
C GLU A 26 3.35 -45.88 12.47
N VAL A 27 3.65 -44.94 13.38
CA VAL A 27 2.84 -43.72 13.58
C VAL A 27 3.14 -42.66 12.52
N ALA A 28 4.36 -42.64 11.97
CA ALA A 28 4.76 -41.68 10.94
C ALA A 28 4.02 -41.88 9.60
N ALA A 29 3.74 -43.13 9.20
CA ALA A 29 3.05 -43.43 7.94
C ALA A 29 1.55 -43.05 7.96
N ALA A 30 0.89 -43.16 9.12
CA ALA A 30 -0.51 -42.76 9.28
C ALA A 30 -0.68 -41.24 9.44
N ALA A 31 0.30 -40.56 10.06
CA ALA A 31 0.29 -39.10 10.21
C ALA A 31 0.53 -38.38 8.87
N ASP A 32 1.43 -38.89 8.03
CA ASP A 32 1.80 -38.26 6.75
C ASP A 32 0.62 -38.22 5.76
N GLY A 33 -0.19 -39.29 5.70
CA GLY A 33 -1.40 -39.33 4.88
C GLY A 33 -2.50 -38.34 5.33
N SER A 34 -2.59 -38.08 6.64
CA SER A 34 -3.58 -37.14 7.20
C SER A 34 -3.16 -35.67 7.04
N VAL A 35 -1.86 -35.37 7.15
CA VAL A 35 -1.31 -34.03 6.95
C VAL A 35 -1.32 -33.64 5.47
N LEU A 36 -0.99 -34.58 4.57
CA LEU A 36 -1.14 -34.40 3.12
C LEU A 36 -2.60 -34.20 2.71
N SER A 37 -3.56 -34.89 3.34
CA SER A 37 -4.98 -34.70 3.05
C SER A 37 -5.50 -33.34 3.53
N LEU A 38 -5.11 -32.87 4.72
CA LEU A 38 -5.48 -31.55 5.24
C LEU A 38 -4.83 -30.40 4.45
N GLN A 39 -3.58 -30.56 3.99
CA GLN A 39 -2.94 -29.60 3.10
C GLN A 39 -3.62 -29.56 1.73
N ASN A 40 -4.05 -30.71 1.21
CA ASN A 40 -4.83 -30.77 -0.03
C ASN A 40 -6.23 -30.18 0.13
N VAL A 41 -6.90 -30.39 1.26
CA VAL A 41 -8.19 -29.76 1.58
C VAL A 41 -8.02 -28.24 1.71
N ARG A 42 -7.01 -27.76 2.43
CA ARG A 42 -6.71 -26.32 2.55
C ARG A 42 -6.34 -25.69 1.21
N ARG A 43 -5.58 -26.40 0.36
CA ARG A 43 -5.29 -25.97 -1.01
C ARG A 43 -6.53 -25.93 -1.88
N ASN A 44 -7.44 -26.89 -1.74
CA ASN A 44 -8.72 -26.90 -2.45
C ASN A 44 -9.64 -25.78 -1.98
N VAL A 45 -9.63 -25.44 -0.68
CA VAL A 45 -10.36 -24.29 -0.12
C VAL A 45 -9.72 -22.96 -0.56
N ASP A 46 -8.40 -22.84 -0.57
CA ASP A 46 -7.68 -21.67 -1.09
C ASP A 46 -7.94 -21.48 -2.60
N ASN A 47 -7.96 -22.57 -3.37
CA ASN A 47 -8.29 -22.56 -4.80
C ASN A 47 -9.76 -22.22 -5.04
N ALA A 48 -10.68 -22.75 -4.21
CA ALA A 48 -12.09 -22.38 -4.24
C ALA A 48 -12.27 -20.90 -3.85
N TRP A 49 -11.55 -20.40 -2.86
CA TRP A 49 -11.57 -19.00 -2.43
C TRP A 49 -11.00 -18.06 -3.50
N ASN A 50 -9.89 -18.42 -4.14
CA ASN A 50 -9.37 -17.69 -5.30
C ASN A 50 -10.36 -17.76 -6.48
N THR A 51 -11.04 -18.89 -6.68
CA THR A 51 -12.11 -19.01 -7.68
C THR A 51 -13.38 -18.24 -7.29
N ILE A 52 -13.61 -17.91 -6.02
CA ILE A 52 -14.77 -17.13 -5.57
C ILE A 52 -14.46 -15.63 -5.56
N ALA A 53 -13.27 -15.25 -5.08
CA ALA A 53 -12.76 -13.88 -5.05
C ALA A 53 -12.48 -13.36 -6.48
N TYR A 54 -11.94 -14.21 -7.36
CA TYR A 54 -11.61 -13.85 -8.75
C TYR A 54 -12.52 -14.49 -9.80
N GLY A 55 -13.28 -15.55 -9.49
CA GLY A 55 -14.19 -16.15 -10.48
C GLY A 55 -15.52 -15.44 -10.64
N LYS A 56 -15.88 -14.49 -9.77
CA LYS A 56 -16.95 -13.52 -10.08
C LYS A 56 -16.57 -12.54 -11.21
N TRP A 57 -15.31 -12.50 -11.62
CA TRP A 57 -14.83 -11.81 -12.84
C TRP A 57 -14.78 -12.71 -14.08
N ARG A 58 -15.24 -13.97 -13.99
CA ARG A 58 -15.38 -14.88 -15.13
C ARG A 58 -16.84 -15.27 -15.36
N ARG A 59 -17.58 -14.37 -16.03
CA ARG A 59 -18.53 -14.64 -17.14
C ARG A 59 -19.48 -13.45 -17.34
N LYS A 60 -19.22 -12.67 -18.38
CA LYS A 60 -19.92 -12.79 -19.66
C LYS A 60 -18.87 -12.58 -20.73
N HIS A 61 -18.74 -13.53 -21.67
CA HIS A 61 -18.20 -13.20 -22.99
C HIS A 61 -19.22 -12.24 -23.61
N ASN A 62 -19.15 -10.97 -23.21
CA ASN A 62 -19.61 -9.91 -24.09
C ASN A 62 -18.63 -9.95 -25.24
N VAL A 63 -19.15 -9.95 -26.46
CA VAL A 63 -18.39 -9.72 -27.67
C VAL A 63 -17.71 -8.36 -27.46
N PHE A 64 -16.46 -8.40 -27.00
CA PHE A 64 -15.62 -7.22 -26.94
C PHE A 64 -15.18 -7.01 -28.39
N GLU A 65 -15.89 -6.12 -29.07
CA GLU A 65 -15.34 -5.36 -30.20
C GLU A 65 -13.95 -4.83 -29.82
N GLU A 66 -13.16 -4.41 -30.80
CA GLU A 66 -11.78 -3.93 -30.69
C GLU A 66 -11.60 -2.76 -29.69
N ILE A 67 -11.67 -3.02 -28.38
CA ILE A 67 -11.46 -2.00 -27.37
C ILE A 67 -9.97 -1.98 -27.04
N ARG A 68 -9.25 -1.03 -27.64
CA ARG A 68 -7.97 -0.56 -27.13
C ARG A 68 -8.24 0.15 -25.80
N LEU A 69 -7.87 -0.49 -24.68
CA LEU A 69 -7.98 0.15 -23.37
C LEU A 69 -6.66 0.85 -23.05
N GLU A 70 -6.72 2.17 -22.99
CA GLU A 70 -5.63 3.04 -22.56
C GLU A 70 -5.66 3.16 -21.04
N VAL A 71 -4.56 2.75 -20.39
CA VAL A 71 -4.46 2.71 -18.93
C VAL A 71 -3.28 3.56 -18.50
N TRP A 72 -3.55 4.51 -17.60
CA TRP A 72 -2.51 5.26 -16.91
C TRP A 72 -2.38 4.73 -15.49
N LEU A 73 -1.14 4.51 -15.06
CA LEU A 73 -0.79 4.16 -13.69
C LEU A 73 0.31 5.12 -13.24
N LEU A 74 -0.02 6.11 -12.41
CA LEU A 74 0.93 7.06 -11.83
C LEU A 74 1.99 7.59 -12.84
N GLY A 75 1.54 8.21 -13.93
CA GLY A 75 2.42 8.79 -14.97
C GLY A 75 2.98 7.80 -15.99
N ARG A 76 2.64 6.51 -15.91
CA ARG A 76 3.03 5.50 -16.91
C ARG A 76 1.83 5.07 -17.73
N PHE A 77 2.00 5.07 -19.04
CA PHE A 77 0.99 4.66 -20.00
C PHE A 77 1.15 3.18 -20.36
N TYR A 78 0.04 2.47 -20.42
CA TYR A 78 -0.06 1.07 -20.78
C TYR A 78 -1.20 0.91 -21.79
N VAL A 79 -0.99 0.10 -22.82
CA VAL A 79 -2.03 -0.23 -23.80
C VAL A 79 -2.45 -1.67 -23.59
N ARG A 80 -3.77 -1.90 -23.54
CA ARG A 80 -4.32 -3.25 -23.65
C ARG A 80 -5.00 -3.40 -25.00
N THR A 81 -4.38 -4.16 -25.90
CA THR A 81 -4.97 -4.59 -27.17
C THR A 81 -5.74 -5.89 -26.94
N CYS A 82 -6.99 -5.93 -27.41
CA CYS A 82 -7.85 -7.11 -27.26
C CYS A 82 -7.84 -8.03 -28.50
N GLN A 83 -7.00 -7.78 -29.52
CA GLN A 83 -6.89 -8.58 -30.74
C GLN A 83 -5.44 -8.88 -31.15
N GLY A 84 -5.23 -10.10 -31.68
CA GLY A 84 -4.10 -10.51 -32.54
C GLY A 84 -2.71 -10.46 -31.90
N SER A 85 -2.15 -11.63 -31.54
CA SER A 85 -0.74 -11.95 -31.19
C SER A 85 0.09 -11.01 -30.29
N SER A 86 -0.44 -9.87 -29.87
CA SER A 86 0.21 -8.80 -29.08
C SER A 86 -0.34 -8.72 -27.65
N TYR A 87 -1.14 -9.73 -27.25
CA TYR A 87 -1.64 -9.89 -25.88
C TYR A 87 -0.53 -9.99 -24.82
N GLU A 88 0.74 -10.11 -25.21
CA GLU A 88 1.79 -10.67 -24.37
C GLU A 88 2.72 -9.67 -23.68
N GLU A 89 2.88 -8.42 -24.13
CA GLU A 89 3.95 -7.55 -23.58
C GLU A 89 3.45 -6.49 -22.57
N ASP A 90 2.46 -5.66 -22.90
CA ASP A 90 2.08 -4.53 -22.03
C ASP A 90 1.28 -4.93 -20.78
N CYS A 91 0.52 -6.02 -20.85
CA CYS A 91 -0.33 -6.48 -19.76
C CYS A 91 0.52 -7.01 -18.57
N PRO A 92 1.54 -7.85 -18.78
CA PRO A 92 2.50 -8.19 -17.72
C PRO A 92 3.25 -6.97 -17.16
N LEU A 93 3.64 -6.00 -18.00
CA LEU A 93 4.32 -4.78 -17.54
C LEU A 93 3.44 -3.94 -16.62
N PHE A 94 2.15 -3.77 -16.94
CA PHE A 94 1.18 -3.11 -16.07
C PHE A 94 1.05 -3.84 -14.73
N PHE A 95 0.83 -5.16 -14.74
CA PHE A 95 0.65 -5.92 -13.50
C PHE A 95 1.91 -5.95 -12.65
N ASN A 96 3.09 -6.00 -13.26
CA ASN A 96 4.37 -5.88 -12.56
C ASN A 96 4.46 -4.51 -11.88
N ASP A 97 4.10 -3.41 -12.56
CA ASP A 97 4.09 -2.08 -11.95
C ASP A 97 3.08 -1.94 -10.82
N TYR A 98 1.85 -2.38 -11.06
CA TYR A 98 0.76 -2.32 -10.10
C TYR A 98 1.08 -3.11 -8.83
N SER A 99 1.57 -4.35 -8.97
CA SER A 99 1.94 -5.20 -7.82
C SER A 99 3.22 -4.74 -7.10
N SER A 100 4.01 -3.86 -7.71
CA SER A 100 5.19 -3.26 -7.09
C SER A 100 4.86 -2.10 -6.15
N ARG A 101 3.62 -1.58 -6.16
CA ARG A 101 3.21 -0.49 -5.26
C ARG A 101 3.06 -1.00 -3.83
N ILE A 102 3.54 -0.25 -2.86
CA ILE A 102 3.42 -0.59 -1.44
C ILE A 102 1.95 -0.54 -1.04
N TRP A 103 1.41 -1.68 -0.63
CA TRP A 103 0.02 -1.80 -0.20
C TRP A 103 -0.08 -1.92 1.32
N LEU A 104 -0.66 -0.90 1.95
CA LEU A 104 -0.86 -0.84 3.40
C LEU A 104 -2.34 -1.03 3.70
N THR A 105 -2.64 -2.02 4.53
CA THR A 105 -4.00 -2.43 4.87
C THR A 105 -4.27 -2.24 6.35
N TYR A 106 -5.53 -2.43 6.76
CA TYR A 106 -5.84 -2.62 8.17
C TYR A 106 -4.97 -3.71 8.80
N ARG A 107 -4.61 -3.48 10.06
CA ARG A 107 -3.92 -4.42 10.93
C ARG A 107 -4.66 -4.54 12.27
N ARG A 108 -4.27 -5.58 12.99
CA ARG A 108 -4.81 -5.98 14.29
C ARG A 108 -3.66 -6.55 15.09
N ASP A 109 -3.88 -6.66 16.39
CA ASP A 109 -2.95 -7.27 17.33
C ASP A 109 -1.61 -6.51 17.42
N PHE A 110 -1.60 -5.21 17.10
CA PHE A 110 -0.49 -4.30 17.39
C PHE A 110 -0.63 -3.72 18.81
N SER A 111 0.41 -3.05 19.34
CA SER A 111 0.36 -2.43 20.67
C SER A 111 -0.74 -1.37 20.77
N ALA A 112 -1.29 -1.16 21.97
CA ALA A 112 -2.37 -0.22 22.18
C ALA A 112 -2.01 1.21 21.69
N LEU A 113 -2.98 1.88 21.06
CA LEU A 113 -2.80 3.23 20.52
C LEU A 113 -2.97 4.29 21.60
N GLY A 114 -1.94 5.10 21.84
CA GLY A 114 -1.98 6.16 22.85
C GLY A 114 -2.34 5.61 24.23
N ASN A 115 -3.21 6.30 24.96
CA ASN A 115 -3.75 5.82 26.24
C ASN A 115 -5.05 4.99 26.09
N THR A 116 -5.36 4.51 24.88
CA THR A 116 -6.57 3.71 24.62
C THR A 116 -6.30 2.20 24.76
N GLN A 117 -7.35 1.38 24.65
CA GLN A 117 -7.24 -0.09 24.58
C GLN A 117 -7.34 -0.63 23.14
N LYS A 118 -7.31 0.25 22.12
CA LYS A 118 -7.46 -0.14 20.71
C LYS A 118 -6.14 -0.67 20.17
N THR A 119 -6.16 -1.93 19.73
CA THR A 119 -5.05 -2.66 19.11
C THR A 119 -5.30 -2.97 17.63
N THR A 120 -6.23 -2.22 17.01
CA THR A 120 -6.59 -2.40 15.60
C THR A 120 -7.12 -1.11 14.97
N ASP A 121 -6.77 -0.89 13.71
CA ASP A 121 -7.30 0.19 12.88
C ASP A 121 -8.48 -0.26 11.98
N CYS A 122 -8.89 -1.54 12.09
CA CYS A 122 -10.03 -2.09 11.37
C CYS A 122 -11.30 -1.26 11.59
N GLY A 123 -11.90 -0.83 10.48
CA GLY A 123 -13.18 -0.11 10.47
C GLY A 123 -13.09 1.42 10.66
N TRP A 124 -11.88 1.97 10.85
CA TRP A 124 -11.71 3.43 11.01
C TRP A 124 -10.44 4.00 10.36
N GLY A 125 -9.33 3.24 10.30
CA GLY A 125 -8.02 3.70 9.82
C GLY A 125 -7.86 3.83 8.30
N CYS A 126 -8.90 3.62 7.48
CA CYS A 126 -8.73 3.47 6.02
C CYS A 126 -8.08 4.68 5.35
N MET A 127 -8.39 5.89 5.83
CA MET A 127 -7.81 7.11 5.26
C MET A 127 -6.33 7.26 5.65
N LEU A 128 -5.96 6.91 6.89
CA LEU A 128 -4.55 6.89 7.30
C LEU A 128 -3.76 5.91 6.43
N ARG A 129 -4.28 4.70 6.19
CA ARG A 129 -3.64 3.73 5.28
C ARG A 129 -3.52 4.24 3.85
N SER A 130 -4.55 4.93 3.34
CA SER A 130 -4.51 5.53 2.00
C SER A 130 -3.43 6.61 1.90
N ALA A 131 -3.35 7.48 2.90
CA ALA A 131 -2.34 8.53 2.99
C ALA A 131 -0.92 7.97 3.15
N GLN A 132 -0.75 6.95 3.99
CA GLN A 132 0.52 6.23 4.13
C GLN A 132 0.97 5.61 2.79
N MET A 133 0.06 5.02 2.00
CA MET A 133 0.40 4.47 0.67
C MET A 133 0.85 5.56 -0.31
N MET A 134 0.21 6.73 -0.28
CA MET A 134 0.63 7.88 -1.11
C MET A 134 2.04 8.37 -0.74
N ILE A 135 2.36 8.50 0.55
CA ILE A 135 3.71 8.84 1.00
C ILE A 135 4.71 7.72 0.68
N ALA A 136 4.35 6.45 0.90
CA ALA A 136 5.20 5.31 0.58
C ALA A 136 5.55 5.27 -0.92
N GLN A 137 4.59 5.61 -1.79
CA GLN A 137 4.83 5.77 -3.22
C GLN A 137 5.78 6.93 -3.51
N ALA A 138 5.62 8.08 -2.85
CA ALA A 138 6.52 9.22 -3.02
C ALA A 138 7.96 8.86 -2.63
N LEU A 139 8.15 8.22 -1.48
CA LEU A 139 9.46 7.76 -1.00
C LEU A 139 10.06 6.70 -1.94
N THR A 140 9.24 5.79 -2.47
CA THR A 140 9.69 4.82 -3.47
C THR A 140 10.18 5.53 -4.74
N VAL A 141 9.45 6.53 -5.23
CA VAL A 141 9.88 7.31 -6.41
C VAL A 141 11.16 8.08 -6.12
N LEU A 142 11.28 8.70 -4.95
CA LEU A 142 12.44 9.51 -4.57
C LEU A 142 13.71 8.67 -4.45
N HIS A 143 13.63 7.51 -3.77
CA HIS A 143 14.81 6.73 -3.38
C HIS A 143 15.11 5.55 -4.33
N LEU A 144 14.15 5.09 -5.11
CA LEU A 144 14.30 3.97 -6.05
C LEU A 144 13.95 4.33 -7.50
N GLY A 145 13.31 5.48 -7.73
CA GLY A 145 12.83 5.90 -9.04
C GLY A 145 11.47 5.29 -9.42
N ARG A 146 10.70 6.02 -10.23
CA ARG A 146 9.39 5.56 -10.72
C ARG A 146 9.45 4.25 -11.53
N ALA A 147 10.60 3.96 -12.15
CA ALA A 147 10.84 2.75 -12.92
C ALA A 147 11.07 1.50 -12.05
N TYR A 148 11.26 1.65 -10.74
CA TYR A 148 11.45 0.52 -9.83
C TYR A 148 10.28 -0.46 -9.87
N ARG A 149 10.60 -1.75 -9.90
CA ARG A 149 9.67 -2.87 -9.84
C ARG A 149 10.15 -3.87 -8.79
N LEU A 150 9.21 -4.47 -8.07
CA LEU A 150 9.47 -5.51 -7.09
C LEU A 150 10.05 -6.74 -7.79
N THR A 151 11.07 -7.33 -7.17
CA THR A 151 11.68 -8.57 -7.65
C THR A 151 11.73 -9.58 -6.51
N GLU A 152 12.12 -10.82 -6.79
CA GLU A 152 12.31 -11.84 -5.75
C GLU A 152 13.48 -11.51 -4.80
N LYS A 153 14.42 -10.66 -5.23
CA LYS A 153 15.54 -10.23 -4.40
C LYS A 153 15.11 -9.14 -3.45
N THR A 154 15.54 -9.25 -2.19
CA THR A 154 15.37 -8.20 -1.20
C THR A 154 16.06 -6.93 -1.66
N ASN A 155 15.34 -5.81 -1.63
CA ASN A 155 15.89 -4.48 -1.82
C ASN A 155 15.90 -3.77 -0.47
N GLU A 156 17.08 -3.49 0.06
CA GLU A 156 17.24 -2.91 1.40
C GLU A 156 16.69 -1.49 1.51
N VAL A 157 16.73 -0.71 0.43
CA VAL A 157 16.13 0.63 0.39
C VAL A 157 14.61 0.53 0.49
N LEU A 158 13.98 -0.38 -0.28
CA LEU A 158 12.55 -0.65 -0.16
C LEU A 158 12.19 -1.15 1.25
N ARG A 159 13.00 -2.04 1.82
CA ARG A 159 12.79 -2.56 3.18
C ARG A 159 12.84 -1.43 4.21
N SER A 160 13.80 -0.51 4.09
CA SER A 160 13.90 0.66 4.97
C SER A 160 12.71 1.60 4.81
N ILE A 161 12.22 1.83 3.58
CA ILE A 161 10.97 2.58 3.36
C ILE A 161 9.79 1.90 4.06
N ILE A 162 9.61 0.58 3.89
CA ILE A 162 8.51 -0.17 4.52
C ILE A 162 8.57 -0.08 6.04
N LYS A 163 9.76 -0.16 6.64
CA LYS A 163 9.96 -0.05 8.09
C LYS A 163 9.44 1.26 8.67
N LEU A 164 9.44 2.35 7.90
CA LEU A 164 8.86 3.62 8.36
C LEU A 164 7.36 3.51 8.68
N PHE A 165 6.66 2.55 8.08
CA PHE A 165 5.21 2.39 8.19
C PHE A 165 4.77 1.20 9.05
N GLU A 166 5.69 0.54 9.76
CA GLU A 166 5.30 -0.56 10.64
C GLU A 166 4.35 -0.07 11.74
N ASP A 167 3.44 -0.95 12.18
CA ASP A 167 2.47 -0.62 13.23
C ASP A 167 3.06 -0.88 14.62
N ILE A 168 4.18 -0.20 14.88
CA ILE A 168 4.89 -0.19 16.16
C ILE A 168 5.14 1.26 16.59
N PRO A 169 5.27 1.54 17.91
CA PRO A 169 5.46 2.90 18.42
C PRO A 169 6.67 3.64 17.85
N ASP A 170 7.74 2.91 17.52
CA ASP A 170 9.00 3.48 17.04
C ASP A 170 9.01 3.85 15.56
N SER A 171 7.99 3.44 14.79
CA SER A 171 7.92 3.72 13.35
C SER A 171 7.39 5.12 13.08
N GLU A 172 8.18 5.94 12.40
CA GLU A 172 7.90 7.37 12.22
C GLU A 172 6.63 7.64 11.40
N LEU A 173 6.36 6.87 10.36
CA LEU A 173 5.15 7.00 9.53
C LEU A 173 4.09 5.94 9.90
N GLY A 174 4.32 5.18 10.97
CA GLY A 174 3.40 4.18 11.52
C GLY A 174 2.17 4.80 12.17
N ILE A 175 1.11 4.01 12.33
CA ILE A 175 -0.15 4.53 12.87
C ILE A 175 0.00 5.07 14.30
N HIS A 176 0.87 4.48 15.12
CA HIS A 176 1.13 4.93 16.49
C HIS A 176 1.68 6.36 16.52
N LYS A 177 2.67 6.66 15.66
CA LYS A 177 3.25 8.00 15.57
C LYS A 177 2.23 9.01 15.07
N LEU A 178 1.41 8.66 14.08
CA LEU A 178 0.31 9.51 13.63
C LEU A 178 -0.67 9.83 14.76
N ILE A 179 -1.10 8.83 15.54
CA ILE A 179 -1.99 9.04 16.69
C ILE A 179 -1.32 9.91 17.76
N SER A 180 -0.03 9.75 18.00
CA SER A 180 0.69 10.55 19.01
C SER A 180 0.69 12.07 18.71
N ILE A 181 0.66 12.44 17.42
CA ILE A 181 0.59 13.84 16.99
C ILE A 181 -0.86 14.33 16.94
N ILE A 182 -1.78 13.47 16.52
CA ILE A 182 -3.19 13.86 16.32
C ILE A 182 -3.95 13.93 17.65
N GLY A 183 -3.69 13.01 18.58
CA GLY A 183 -4.40 12.85 19.84
C GLY A 183 -5.20 11.55 19.98
N ASP A 184 -5.35 11.09 21.21
CA ASP A 184 -6.05 9.84 21.58
C ASP A 184 -7.55 9.85 21.21
N ASP A 185 -8.16 11.03 21.18
CA ASP A 185 -9.57 11.23 20.80
C ASP A 185 -9.85 10.88 19.33
N ALA A 186 -8.81 10.86 18.50
CA ALA A 186 -8.91 10.48 17.09
C ALA A 186 -8.98 8.97 16.88
N VAL A 187 -8.64 8.17 17.89
CA VAL A 187 -8.69 6.71 17.79
C VAL A 187 -10.13 6.24 17.58
N GLY A 188 -10.36 5.49 16.51
CA GLY A 188 -11.71 5.04 16.13
C GLY A 188 -12.49 6.00 15.24
N GLN A 189 -12.00 7.23 15.05
CA GLN A 189 -12.66 8.24 14.21
C GLN A 189 -12.25 8.11 12.74
N TRP A 190 -13.12 8.59 11.85
CA TRP A 190 -12.77 8.71 10.43
C TRP A 190 -12.01 10.00 10.17
N PHE A 191 -11.01 9.92 9.28
CA PHE A 191 -10.17 11.05 8.88
C PHE A 191 -10.54 11.53 7.48
N SER A 192 -10.56 12.85 7.28
CA SER A 192 -10.55 13.44 5.95
C SER A 192 -9.16 13.28 5.30
N PRO A 193 -9.05 13.31 3.96
CA PRO A 193 -7.76 13.28 3.27
C PRO A 193 -6.80 14.36 3.78
N SER A 194 -7.29 15.60 3.91
CA SER A 194 -6.48 16.74 4.35
C SER A 194 -5.96 16.57 5.77
N ARG A 195 -6.77 16.05 6.71
CA ARG A 195 -6.33 15.81 8.09
C ARG A 195 -5.27 14.70 8.17
N ALA A 196 -5.46 13.62 7.40
CA ALA A 196 -4.47 12.54 7.35
C ALA A 196 -3.13 13.01 6.75
N MET A 197 -3.18 13.76 5.64
CA MET A 197 -1.97 14.30 5.02
C MET A 197 -1.30 15.38 5.89
N ALA A 198 -2.06 16.18 6.63
CA ALA A 198 -1.53 17.14 7.60
C ALA A 198 -0.72 16.42 8.69
N SER A 199 -1.26 15.34 9.27
CA SER A 199 -0.49 14.57 10.26
C SER A 199 0.80 13.97 9.70
N LEU A 200 0.81 13.52 8.45
CA LEU A 200 2.03 13.02 7.81
C LEU A 200 3.03 14.13 7.51
N ARG A 201 2.56 15.30 7.06
CA ARG A 201 3.41 16.49 6.89
C ARG A 201 4.10 16.84 8.20
N ASP A 202 3.35 16.91 9.30
CA ASP A 202 3.88 17.34 10.59
C ASP A 202 4.96 16.35 11.07
N VAL A 203 4.73 15.03 10.95
CA VAL A 203 5.78 14.01 11.18
C VAL A 203 7.01 14.26 10.32
N ILE A 204 6.82 14.40 9.00
CA ILE A 204 7.93 14.47 8.05
C ILE A 204 8.78 15.72 8.30
N SER A 205 8.15 16.86 8.60
CA SER A 205 8.85 18.13 8.86
C SER A 205 9.75 18.11 10.09
N GLU A 206 9.44 17.25 11.07
CA GLU A 206 10.21 17.10 12.31
C GLU A 206 11.20 15.93 12.25
N SER A 207 11.16 15.13 11.19
CA SER A 207 11.97 13.91 11.08
C SER A 207 13.45 14.24 10.79
N THR A 208 14.33 13.50 11.45
CA THR A 208 15.77 13.48 11.15
C THR A 208 16.19 12.20 10.41
N ASN A 209 15.23 11.36 10.04
CA ASN A 209 15.47 10.11 9.32
C ASN A 209 16.12 10.37 7.96
N ASP A 210 17.09 9.56 7.57
CA ASP A 210 17.77 9.71 6.29
C ASP A 210 16.83 9.66 5.07
N PHE A 211 15.70 8.97 5.19
CA PHE A 211 14.69 8.90 4.12
C PHE A 211 13.75 10.11 4.07
N LEU A 212 13.67 10.91 5.14
CA LEU A 212 12.66 11.96 5.34
C LEU A 212 13.24 13.37 5.50
N LYS A 213 14.49 13.51 5.99
CA LYS A 213 15.11 14.80 6.34
C LYS A 213 15.14 15.83 5.19
N ASP A 214 15.21 15.33 3.95
CA ASP A 214 15.24 16.13 2.72
C ASP A 214 13.90 16.06 1.95
N VAL A 215 12.81 15.76 2.63
CA VAL A 215 11.45 15.69 2.08
C VAL A 215 10.55 16.67 2.82
N GLU A 216 9.72 17.40 2.08
CA GLU A 216 8.68 18.26 2.64
C GLU A 216 7.34 17.97 1.97
N VAL A 217 6.25 18.17 2.71
CA VAL A 217 4.89 17.99 2.19
C VAL A 217 4.18 19.34 2.13
N TYR A 218 3.91 19.82 0.92
CA TYR A 218 3.14 21.06 0.72
C TYR A 218 1.66 20.73 0.51
N LEU A 219 0.81 21.13 1.46
CA LEU A 219 -0.64 21.03 1.33
C LEU A 219 -1.21 22.36 0.86
N THR A 220 -1.95 22.36 -0.25
CA THR A 220 -2.55 23.59 -0.77
C THR A 220 -3.60 24.15 0.18
N VAL A 221 -3.57 25.48 0.38
CA VAL A 221 -4.64 26.24 1.03
C VAL A 221 -5.52 26.85 -0.07
N ASP A 222 -6.84 26.77 0.10
CA ASP A 222 -7.83 27.33 -0.83
C ASP A 222 -7.69 26.91 -2.31
N ASN A 223 -7.10 25.74 -2.55
CA ASN A 223 -6.77 25.19 -3.89
C ASN A 223 -5.75 26.05 -4.67
N CYS A 224 -4.98 26.88 -3.99
CA CYS A 224 -3.90 27.67 -4.56
C CYS A 224 -2.53 27.06 -4.23
N ILE A 225 -1.58 27.24 -5.15
CA ILE A 225 -0.18 26.90 -4.95
C ILE A 225 0.60 28.20 -5.05
N PHE A 226 1.27 28.59 -3.98
CA PHE A 226 2.10 29.77 -3.94
C PHE A 226 3.55 29.37 -4.17
N LEU A 227 4.09 29.73 -5.33
CA LEU A 227 5.43 29.30 -5.76
C LEU A 227 6.52 29.74 -4.77
N ASN A 228 6.41 30.95 -4.20
CA ASN A 228 7.32 31.46 -3.20
C ASN A 228 7.31 30.62 -1.91
N GLU A 229 6.14 30.15 -1.46
CA GLU A 229 6.06 29.28 -0.28
C GLU A 229 6.67 27.91 -0.54
N VAL A 230 6.45 27.35 -1.73
CA VAL A 230 7.05 26.07 -2.12
C VAL A 230 8.58 26.18 -2.24
N GLU A 231 9.07 27.28 -2.80
CA GLU A 231 10.51 27.56 -2.91
C GLU A 231 11.16 27.76 -1.53
N GLU A 232 10.50 28.47 -0.62
CA GLU A 232 10.95 28.64 0.77
C GLU A 232 10.96 27.31 1.52
N LEU A 233 9.85 26.55 1.46
CA LEU A 233 9.72 25.25 2.11
C LEU A 233 10.79 24.25 1.61
N SER A 234 11.03 24.22 0.30
CA SER A 234 12.06 23.37 -0.31
C SER A 234 13.50 23.83 -0.03
N LYS A 235 13.69 24.96 0.67
CA LYS A 235 14.98 25.61 0.89
C LYS A 235 15.72 25.83 -0.43
N GLY A 236 15.05 26.48 -1.39
CA GLY A 236 15.60 26.72 -2.73
C GLY A 236 15.79 25.44 -3.54
N TRP A 237 14.78 24.55 -3.53
CA TRP A 237 14.74 23.29 -4.29
C TRP A 237 15.82 22.27 -3.91
N THR A 238 16.40 22.41 -2.70
CA THR A 238 17.36 21.43 -2.16
C THR A 238 16.66 20.23 -1.53
N LYS A 239 15.40 20.40 -1.08
CA LYS A 239 14.54 19.33 -0.60
C LYS A 239 13.50 18.91 -1.65
N ALA A 240 13.13 17.64 -1.63
CA ALA A 240 12.04 17.11 -2.44
C ALA A 240 10.69 17.56 -1.90
N ILE A 241 9.78 18.02 -2.78
CA ILE A 241 8.44 18.44 -2.42
C ILE A 241 7.41 17.38 -2.82
N ILE A 242 6.64 16.90 -1.84
CA ILE A 242 5.39 16.17 -2.05
C ILE A 242 4.26 17.20 -2.10
N LEU A 243 3.84 17.56 -3.30
CA LEU A 243 2.74 18.51 -3.52
C LEU A 243 1.38 17.80 -3.45
N VAL A 244 0.54 18.22 -2.50
CA VAL A 244 -0.79 17.64 -2.28
C VAL A 244 -1.86 18.70 -2.43
N VAL A 245 -2.66 18.58 -3.48
CA VAL A 245 -3.77 19.49 -3.75
C VAL A 245 -5.04 18.96 -3.09
N CYS A 246 -5.46 19.60 -2.01
CA CYS A 246 -6.67 19.22 -1.27
C CYS A 246 -7.90 19.85 -1.93
N VAL A 247 -8.72 19.02 -2.61
CA VAL A 247 -9.85 19.51 -3.40
C VAL A 247 -11.19 18.88 -3.00
N ARG A 248 -12.27 19.62 -3.21
CA ARG A 248 -13.65 19.10 -3.24
C ARG A 248 -14.25 19.31 -4.63
N LEU A 249 -14.28 18.23 -5.43
CA LEU A 249 -14.66 18.29 -6.84
C LEU A 249 -16.20 18.24 -7.09
N GLY A 250 -17.00 18.33 -6.04
CA GLY A 250 -18.45 18.34 -6.13
C GLY A 250 -19.16 18.18 -4.78
N THR A 251 -20.49 18.27 -4.80
CA THR A 251 -21.31 18.18 -3.59
C THR A 251 -21.59 16.73 -3.19
N LYS A 252 -22.10 15.92 -4.13
CA LYS A 252 -22.46 14.49 -3.97
C LYS A 252 -21.67 13.54 -4.87
N LYS A 253 -21.42 13.96 -6.12
CA LYS A 253 -20.57 13.28 -7.11
C LYS A 253 -19.53 14.27 -7.64
N VAL A 254 -18.45 13.74 -8.20
CA VAL A 254 -17.47 14.56 -8.94
C VAL A 254 -18.18 15.25 -10.10
N ASN A 255 -17.97 16.55 -10.24
CA ASN A 255 -18.48 17.30 -11.40
C ASN A 255 -17.74 16.85 -12.67
N GLU A 256 -18.49 16.57 -13.72
CA GLU A 256 -17.98 16.01 -14.98
C GLU A 256 -16.95 16.94 -15.65
N CYS A 257 -17.03 18.25 -15.40
CA CYS A 257 -16.03 19.19 -15.90
C CYS A 257 -14.61 18.87 -15.43
N TYR A 258 -14.44 18.21 -14.27
CA TYR A 258 -13.12 17.88 -13.71
C TYR A 258 -12.53 16.57 -14.24
N ILE A 259 -13.30 15.73 -14.95
CA ILE A 259 -12.86 14.38 -15.30
C ILE A 259 -11.59 14.39 -16.16
N ASN A 260 -11.51 15.29 -17.14
CA ASN A 260 -10.32 15.40 -17.98
C ASN A 260 -9.10 15.94 -17.20
N HIS A 261 -9.33 16.85 -16.25
CA HIS A 261 -8.26 17.35 -15.37
C HIS A 261 -7.72 16.26 -14.45
N ILE A 262 -8.59 15.45 -13.86
CA ILE A 262 -8.19 14.29 -13.05
C ILE A 262 -7.36 13.33 -13.91
N ARG A 263 -7.85 12.94 -15.10
CA ARG A 263 -7.11 12.06 -16.02
C ARG A 263 -5.72 12.61 -16.36
N ALA A 264 -5.61 13.92 -16.62
CA ALA A 264 -4.33 14.56 -16.89
C ALA A 264 -3.36 14.46 -15.69
N ILE A 265 -3.84 14.66 -14.46
CA ILE A 265 -3.02 14.50 -13.24
C ILE A 265 -2.46 13.08 -13.11
N PHE A 266 -3.23 12.06 -13.48
CA PHE A 266 -2.75 10.66 -13.48
C PHE A 266 -1.73 10.38 -14.59
N SER A 267 -1.67 11.21 -15.64
CA SER A 267 -0.67 11.08 -16.72
C SER A 267 0.65 11.80 -16.46
N PHE A 268 0.74 12.68 -15.46
CA PHE A 268 1.99 13.36 -15.16
C PHE A 268 3.04 12.39 -14.61
N GLU A 269 4.30 12.52 -15.04
CA GLU A 269 5.39 11.65 -14.57
C GLU A 269 5.61 11.72 -13.05
N CYS A 270 5.34 12.89 -12.46
CA CYS A 270 5.38 13.12 -11.02
C CYS A 270 4.10 12.70 -10.28
N SER A 271 3.14 12.08 -10.95
CA SER A 271 1.86 11.73 -10.34
C SER A 271 2.04 10.72 -9.21
N LEU A 272 1.54 11.10 -8.04
CA LEU A 272 1.39 10.22 -6.88
C LEU A 272 -0.04 9.69 -6.76
N GLY A 273 -0.91 9.95 -7.73
CA GLY A 273 -2.31 9.52 -7.71
C GLY A 273 -3.18 10.40 -6.80
N ALA A 274 -4.25 9.81 -6.25
CA ALA A 274 -5.18 10.52 -5.39
C ALA A 274 -5.66 9.65 -4.23
N ILE A 275 -5.91 10.25 -3.06
CA ILE A 275 -6.59 9.58 -1.95
C ILE A 275 -7.97 10.19 -1.76
N GLY A 276 -8.94 9.37 -1.40
CA GLY A 276 -10.30 9.84 -1.18
C GLY A 276 -11.26 8.69 -0.92
N GLY A 277 -12.55 9.01 -0.91
CA GLY A 277 -13.61 8.02 -0.68
C GLY A 277 -14.65 8.52 0.29
N ARG A 278 -15.54 7.61 0.69
CA ARG A 278 -16.59 7.88 1.68
C ARG A 278 -16.08 7.54 3.09
N PRO A 279 -16.74 8.06 4.15
CA PRO A 279 -16.46 7.61 5.50
C PRO A 279 -16.39 6.07 5.59
N LYS A 280 -15.31 5.56 6.18
CA LYS A 280 -14.99 4.12 6.33
C LYS A 280 -14.72 3.34 5.02
N HIS A 281 -14.67 4.02 3.88
CA HIS A 281 -14.39 3.46 2.55
C HIS A 281 -13.41 4.37 1.79
N SER A 282 -12.25 4.62 2.38
CA SER A 282 -11.15 5.31 1.70
C SER A 282 -10.39 4.36 0.78
N VAL A 283 -9.90 4.90 -0.32
CA VAL A 283 -9.03 4.21 -1.28
C VAL A 283 -7.91 5.13 -1.73
N TYR A 284 -6.83 4.49 -2.19
CA TYR A 284 -5.75 5.13 -2.92
C TYR A 284 -5.92 4.82 -4.41
N PHE A 285 -6.23 5.84 -5.19
CA PHE A 285 -6.36 5.78 -6.65
C PHE A 285 -4.98 5.96 -7.28
N VAL A 286 -4.56 4.99 -8.10
CA VAL A 286 -3.26 4.93 -8.78
C VAL A 286 -3.41 4.82 -10.28
#